data_AF-A0A7T4MW18-F1
#
_entry.id   AF-A0A7T4MW18-F1
#
_cell.length_a   1.000
_cell.length_b   1.000
_cell.length_c   1.000
_cell.angle_alpha   90.00
_cell.angle_beta   90.00
_cell.angle_gamma   90.00
#
_symmetry.space_group_name_H-M   'P 1'
#
loop_
_entity.id
_entity.type
_entity.pdbx_description
1 polymer ?
#
loop_
_entity_poly.entity_id
_entity_poly.type
_entity_poly.pdbx_seq_one_letter_code
_entity_poly.pdbx_strand_id
1 'polypeptide(L)' 'MKNELEALASELPILTDKGSYKYLSEVAGNGKYIQVAWQKKNAEYLALYGTQSIKLPQIDNSVEFVDAEEG' A
#
# COMPACT_ATOMS: atom_id res chain seq x y z
N MET A 1 -5.26 -16.90 8.34
CA MET A 1 -3.80 -16.72 8.45
C MET A 1 -3.55 -15.69 9.54
N LYS A 2 -2.50 -15.86 10.35
CA LYS A 2 -2.16 -14.90 11.42
C LYS A 2 -1.28 -13.82 10.82
N ASN A 3 -1.88 -12.70 10.40
CA ASN A 3 -1.17 -11.60 9.73
C ASN A 3 -0.62 -10.57 10.73
N GLU A 4 -0.47 -10.97 12.00
CA GLU A 4 -0.08 -10.09 13.10
C GLU A 4 1.35 -9.59 12.98
N LEU A 5 2.32 -10.50 12.73
CA LEU A 5 3.71 -10.12 12.52
C LEU A 5 3.87 -9.21 11.29
N GLU A 6 3.15 -9.52 10.21
CA GLU A 6 3.16 -8.73 8.98
C GLU A 6 2.60 -7.32 9.22
N ALA A 7 1.50 -7.21 9.94
CA ALA A 7 0.87 -5.92 10.24
C ALA A 7 1.71 -5.08 11.20
N LEU A 8 2.35 -5.70 12.19
CA LEU A 8 3.18 -4.99 13.18
C LEU A 8 4.55 -4.58 12.64
N ALA A 9 5.13 -5.35 11.72
CA ALA A 9 6.39 -5.00 11.04
C ALA A 9 6.21 -4.07 9.83
N SER A 10 4.96 -3.81 9.44
CA SER A 10 4.60 -2.98 8.30
C SER A 10 4.58 -1.49 8.69
N GLU A 11 5.02 -0.61 7.77
CA GLU A 11 4.90 0.85 7.92
C GLU A 11 3.47 1.37 7.68
N LEU A 12 2.56 0.50 7.23
CA LEU A 12 1.17 0.87 6.97
C LEU A 12 0.43 1.25 8.25
N PRO A 13 -0.44 2.27 8.20
CA PRO A 13 -1.23 2.67 9.36
C PRO A 13 -2.16 1.55 9.80
N ILE A 14 -2.30 1.38 11.13
CA ILE A 14 -3.26 0.45 11.74
C ILE A 14 -4.45 1.26 12.26
N LEU A 15 -5.63 0.95 11.72
CA LEU A 15 -6.91 1.59 12.03
C LEU A 15 -7.77 0.69 12.91
N THR A 16 -8.58 1.31 13.77
CA THR A 16 -9.55 0.62 14.64
C THR A 16 -10.81 0.23 13.90
N ASP A 17 -11.21 1.01 12.90
CA ASP A 17 -12.42 0.81 12.11
C ASP A 17 -12.16 0.95 10.60
N LYS A 18 -13.14 0.50 9.81
CA LYS A 18 -13.05 0.53 8.34
C LYS A 18 -13.19 1.95 7.78
N GLY A 19 -13.94 2.83 8.43
CA GLY A 19 -14.29 4.16 7.92
C GLY A 19 -14.70 4.14 6.44
N SER A 20 -14.07 5.03 5.65
CA SER A 20 -14.26 5.17 4.21
C SER A 20 -13.43 4.19 3.36
N TYR A 21 -12.63 3.32 3.99
CA TYR A 21 -11.87 2.28 3.28
C TYR A 21 -12.79 1.12 2.85
N LYS A 22 -12.24 0.23 2.03
CA LYS A 22 -12.90 -0.93 1.44
C LYS A 22 -12.11 -2.20 1.72
N TYR A 23 -12.78 -3.33 1.75
CA TYR A 23 -12.13 -4.64 1.69
C TYR A 23 -11.77 -4.99 0.25
N LEU A 24 -10.83 -5.93 0.08
CA LEU A 24 -10.36 -6.36 -1.24
C LEU A 24 -11.53 -6.75 -2.16
N SER A 25 -12.53 -7.46 -1.64
CA SER A 25 -13.71 -7.89 -2.38
C SER A 25 -14.55 -6.74 -2.96
N GLU A 26 -14.46 -5.54 -2.41
CA GLU A 26 -15.21 -4.37 -2.87
C GLU A 26 -14.45 -3.55 -3.94
N VAL A 27 -13.14 -3.77 -4.09
CA VAL A 27 -12.28 -2.99 -5.01
C VAL A 27 -11.54 -3.84 -6.03
N ALA A 28 -11.63 -5.18 -5.94
CA ALA A 28 -10.97 -6.09 -6.87
C ALA A 28 -11.41 -5.83 -8.33
N GLY A 29 -10.46 -6.03 -9.25
CA GLY A 29 -10.72 -5.96 -10.70
C GLY A 29 -10.62 -4.57 -11.34
N ASN A 30 -10.26 -3.52 -10.59
CA ASN A 30 -10.15 -2.17 -11.14
C ASN A 30 -8.73 -1.76 -11.57
N GLY A 31 -7.69 -2.54 -11.21
CA GLY A 31 -6.29 -2.29 -11.59
C GLY A 31 -5.66 -0.99 -11.06
N LYS A 32 -6.29 -0.33 -10.07
CA LYS A 32 -5.85 0.99 -9.60
C LYS A 32 -4.80 0.89 -8.50
N TYR A 33 -3.88 1.84 -8.48
CA TYR A 33 -3.04 2.10 -7.32
C TYR A 33 -3.86 2.80 -6.23
N ILE A 34 -3.93 2.16 -5.06
CA ILE A 34 -4.77 2.57 -3.94
C ILE A 34 -3.98 2.52 -2.64
N GLN A 35 -4.27 3.45 -1.73
CA GLN A 35 -3.64 3.46 -0.42
C GLN A 35 -4.09 2.24 0.37
N VAL A 36 -3.18 1.62 1.12
CA VAL A 36 -3.50 0.47 1.96
C VAL A 36 -3.24 0.77 3.42
N ALA A 37 -4.05 0.16 4.28
CA ALA A 37 -3.95 0.23 5.73
C ALA A 37 -4.30 -1.13 6.33
N TRP A 38 -3.99 -1.32 7.60
CA TRP A 38 -4.47 -2.47 8.38
C TRP A 38 -5.68 -2.07 9.21
N GLN A 39 -6.64 -2.97 9.35
CA GLN A 39 -7.67 -2.90 10.38
C GLN A 39 -7.37 -3.93 11.46
N LYS A 40 -7.26 -3.48 12.72
CA LYS A 40 -7.19 -4.41 13.85
C LYS A 40 -8.61 -4.88 14.21
N LYS A 41 -8.90 -6.18 14.03
CA LYS A 41 -10.13 -6.83 14.50
C LYS A 41 -9.78 -7.94 15.47
N ASN A 42 -10.06 -7.74 16.75
CA ASN A 42 -9.70 -8.68 17.81
C ASN A 42 -8.18 -8.99 17.77
N ALA A 43 -7.83 -10.26 17.55
CA ALA A 43 -6.45 -10.74 17.40
C ALA A 43 -5.98 -10.85 15.94
N GLU A 44 -6.74 -10.31 14.98
CA GLU A 44 -6.46 -10.40 13.55
C GLU A 44 -6.29 -9.02 12.92
N TYR A 45 -5.56 -9.00 11.81
CA TYR A 45 -5.32 -7.81 11.00
C TYR A 45 -5.86 -8.05 9.59
N LEU A 46 -6.73 -7.15 9.13
CA LEU A 46 -7.33 -7.19 7.80
C LEU A 46 -6.82 -6.05 6.95
N ALA A 47 -6.47 -6.32 5.70
CA ALA A 47 -6.10 -5.26 4.77
C ALA A 47 -7.32 -4.39 4.40
N LEU A 48 -7.12 -3.08 4.43
CA LEU A 48 -8.04 -2.05 4.00
C LEU A 48 -7.48 -1.32 2.78
N TYR A 49 -8.36 -0.96 1.86
CA TYR A 49 -8.02 -0.31 0.61
C TYR A 49 -8.75 1.03 0.49
N GLY A 50 -7.99 2.08 0.25
CA GLY A 50 -8.48 3.44 0.13
C GLY A 50 -9.36 3.58 -1.11
N THR A 51 -10.28 4.54 -1.04
CA THR A 51 -11.20 4.89 -2.14
C THR A 51 -10.67 6.02 -3.01
N GLN A 52 -9.67 6.75 -2.53
CA GLN A 52 -9.05 7.85 -3.25
C GLN A 52 -7.94 7.32 -4.16
N SER A 53 -7.91 7.81 -5.40
CA SER A 53 -6.82 7.51 -6.33
C SER A 53 -5.56 8.22 -5.88
N ILE A 54 -4.44 7.51 -5.84
CA ILE A 54 -3.14 8.10 -5.54
C ILE A 54 -2.61 8.77 -6.80
N LYS A 55 -2.15 10.02 -6.69
CA LYS A 55 -1.32 10.63 -7.73
C LYS A 55 0.08 10.05 -7.61
N LEU A 56 0.46 9.20 -8.56
CA LEU A 56 1.83 8.72 -8.63
C LEU A 56 2.75 9.88 -9.02
N PRO A 57 3.94 9.98 -8.40
CA PRO A 57 4.95 10.92 -8.87
C PRO A 57 5.25 10.62 -10.33
N GLN A 58 5.28 11.66 -11.16
CA GLN A 58 5.80 11.55 -12.52
C GLN A 58 7.31 11.42 -12.38
N ILE A 59 7.85 10.26 -12.72
CA ILE A 59 9.29 10.04 -12.80
C ILE A 59 9.67 10.45 -14.22
N ASP A 60 10.51 11.48 -14.35
CA ASP A 60 11.19 11.72 -15.62
C ASP A 60 12.22 10.61 -15.79
N ASN A 61 12.16 9.88 -16.90
CA ASN A 61 13.07 8.77 -17.18
C ASN A 61 14.50 9.26 -17.53
N SER A 62 14.82 10.53 -17.27
CA SER A 62 16.15 11.11 -17.38
C SER A 62 17.06 10.61 -16.24
N VAL A 63 17.35 9.31 -16.23
CA VAL A 63 18.47 8.78 -15.44
C VAL A 63 19.69 8.85 -16.35
N GLU A 64 20.52 9.88 -16.16
CA GLU A 64 21.85 9.93 -16.77
C GLU A 64 22.76 8.98 -16.00
N PHE A 65 23.07 7.84 -16.61
CA PHE A 65 24.13 6.97 -16.13
C PHE A 65 25.46 7.58 -16.58
N VAL A 66 26.32 7.93 -15.63
CA VAL A 66 27.69 8.33 -15.95
C VAL A 66 28.43 7.10 -16.46
N ASP A 67 29.02 7.20 -17.64
CA ASP A 67 29.95 6.19 -18.13
C ASP A 67 31.12 6.12 -17.13
N ALA A 68 31.46 4.91 -16.68
CA ALA A 68 32.62 4.72 -15.84
C ALA A 68 33.86 5.10 -16.66
N GLU A 69 34.67 6.05 -16.20
CA GLU A 69 35.96 6.31 -16.83
C GLU A 69 36.78 5.01 -16.79
N GLU A 70 37.08 4.47 -17.97
CA GLU A 70 38.11 3.45 -18.13
C GLU A 70 39.45 4.10 -17.76
N GLY A 71 40.09 3.55 -16.71
CA GLY A 71 41.37 4.03 -16.18
C GLY A 71 42.59 3.71 -17.03
#